data_AF-A0A5D3KW31-F1
#
_entry.id   AF-A0A5D3KW31-F1
#
_cell.length_a   1.000
_cell.length_b   1.000
_cell.length_c   1.000
_cell.angle_alpha   90.00
_cell.angle_beta   90.00
_cell.angle_gamma   90.00
#
_symmetry.space_group_name_H-M   'P 1'
#
loop_
_entity.id
_entity.type
_entity.pdbx_description
1 polymer ?
#
loop_
_entity_poly.entity_id
_entity_poly.type
_entity_poly.pdbx_seq_one_letter_code
_entity_poly.pdbx_strand_id
1 'polypeptide(L)'
;MKLVRMDGDRIGLFVLLPKGAYAIDIANSLGVFPHDPLSNGLLNGALKDGHDWSIIVKHWVHLRWPLKKLLSIALANPDTPRLVLQPLVDATGMASAANPIIAIEVTDIESVEDHDPTGRRTMERQFALSPGKQAAQTQADENARVIDFASIEQRRRPL
;
A
#
# COMPACT_ATOMS: atom_id res chain seq x y z
N MET A 1 2.67 8.59 -4.00
CA MET A 1 3.35 9.62 -3.15
C MET A 1 4.70 9.89 -3.77
N LYS A 2 5.13 11.16 -3.83
CA LYS A 2 6.36 11.56 -4.50
C LYS A 2 7.41 12.01 -3.48
N LEU A 3 8.55 11.34 -3.48
CA LEU A 3 9.74 11.73 -2.72
C LEU A 3 10.71 12.41 -3.66
N VAL A 4 11.41 13.43 -3.16
CA VAL A 4 12.29 14.30 -3.96
C VAL A 4 13.62 14.46 -3.27
N ARG A 5 14.68 14.60 -4.07
CA ARG A 5 15.98 14.98 -3.57
C ARG A 5 16.01 16.48 -3.31
N MET A 6 16.55 16.85 -2.17
CA MET A 6 16.72 18.21 -1.67
C MET A 6 18.20 18.54 -1.60
N ASP A 7 18.50 19.81 -1.32
CA ASP A 7 19.86 20.26 -1.07
C ASP A 7 20.57 19.45 0.01
N GLY A 8 21.81 19.09 -0.29
CA GLY A 8 22.63 18.20 0.55
C GLY A 8 22.27 16.72 0.43
N ASP A 9 21.72 16.29 -0.71
CA ASP A 9 21.36 14.89 -1.01
C ASP A 9 20.29 14.31 -0.07
N ARG A 10 19.56 15.16 0.65
CA ARG A 10 18.51 14.76 1.58
C ARG A 10 17.23 14.40 0.83
N ILE A 11 16.42 13.52 1.39
CA ILE A 11 15.16 13.08 0.81
C ILE A 11 14.01 13.80 1.51
N GLY A 12 13.22 14.51 0.71
CA GLY A 12 12.00 15.20 1.12
C GLY A 12 10.74 14.57 0.56
N LEU A 13 9.61 14.98 1.13
CA LEU A 13 8.28 14.62 0.62
C LEU A 13 7.71 15.78 -0.18
N PHE A 14 7.40 15.55 -1.45
CA PHE A 14 6.80 16.57 -2.32
C PHE A 14 5.39 16.93 -1.84
N VAL A 15 5.11 18.23 -1.79
CA VAL A 15 3.78 18.78 -1.52
C VAL A 15 3.52 19.98 -2.43
N LEU A 16 2.32 20.03 -3.01
CA LEU A 16 1.84 21.17 -3.77
C LEU A 16 0.95 22.03 -2.86
N LEU A 17 1.37 23.26 -2.60
CA LEU A 17 0.65 24.23 -1.78
C LEU A 17 0.12 25.37 -2.67
N PRO A 18 -0.83 26.21 -2.20
CA PRO A 18 -1.33 27.35 -2.99
C PRO A 18 -0.23 28.32 -3.45
N LYS A 19 0.87 28.38 -2.70
CA LYS A 19 2.04 29.23 -2.99
C LYS A 19 3.04 28.59 -3.97
N GLY A 20 2.83 27.34 -4.38
CA GLY A 20 3.72 26.61 -5.30
C GLY A 20 4.14 25.22 -4.81
N ALA A 21 5.15 24.66 -5.46
CA ALA A 21 5.71 23.35 -5.14
C ALA A 21 6.75 23.45 -4.01
N TYR A 22 6.67 22.53 -3.05
CA TYR A 22 7.58 22.46 -1.91
C TYR A 22 8.01 21.00 -1.66
N ALA A 23 9.15 20.85 -0.98
CA ALA A 23 9.55 19.64 -0.31
C ALA A 23 9.42 19.82 1.21
N ILE A 24 8.80 18.86 1.88
CA ILE A 24 8.85 18.73 3.34
C ILE A 24 10.19 18.05 3.67
N ASP A 25 11.04 18.73 4.44
CA ASP A 25 12.25 18.14 5.01
C ASP A 25 11.85 17.18 6.14
N ILE A 26 11.83 15.88 5.82
CA ILE A 26 11.24 14.86 6.70
C ILE A 26 12.03 14.74 8.01
N ALA A 27 13.37 14.76 7.93
CA ALA A 27 14.24 14.66 9.10
C ALA A 27 14.07 15.84 10.05
N ASN A 28 13.94 17.05 9.51
CA ASN A 28 13.72 18.25 10.32
C ASN A 28 12.25 18.45 10.74
N SER A 29 11.31 17.69 10.19
CA SER A 29 9.87 17.78 10.49
C SER A 29 9.37 16.70 11.47
N LEU A 30 10.25 15.90 12.08
CA LEU A 30 9.86 14.86 13.05
C LEU A 30 9.12 15.43 14.29
N GLY A 31 9.30 16.71 14.60
CA GLY A 31 8.59 17.36 15.69
C GLY A 31 7.06 17.43 15.50
N VAL A 32 6.56 17.21 14.29
CA VAL A 32 5.15 17.32 13.89
C VAL A 32 4.24 16.25 14.52
N PHE A 33 4.81 15.17 15.07
CA PHE A 33 4.04 14.06 15.66
C PHE A 33 4.16 13.98 17.19
N PRO A 34 3.72 15.00 17.96
CA PRO A 34 3.92 15.04 19.42
C PRO A 34 3.20 13.92 20.18
N HIS A 35 2.11 13.38 19.61
CA HIS A 35 1.31 12.31 20.21
C HIS A 35 1.40 10.99 19.43
N ASP A 36 2.38 10.86 18.54
CA ASP A 36 2.57 9.68 17.72
C ASP A 36 4.07 9.30 17.62
N PRO A 37 4.60 8.72 18.71
CA PRO A 37 6.01 8.33 18.78
C PRO A 37 6.37 7.21 17.80
N LEU A 38 5.40 6.40 17.36
CA LEU A 38 5.63 5.32 16.41
C LEU A 38 5.96 5.87 15.02
N SER A 39 5.13 6.79 14.49
CA SER A 39 5.44 7.45 13.22
C SER A 39 6.78 8.16 13.27
N ASN A 40 7.07 8.82 14.38
CA ASN A 40 8.37 9.45 14.61
C ASN A 40 9.53 8.47 14.61
N GLY A 41 9.39 7.35 15.32
CA GLY A 41 10.40 6.30 15.36
C GLY A 41 10.66 5.71 13.97
N LEU A 42 9.60 5.44 13.19
CA LEU A 42 9.71 4.89 11.84
C LEU A 42 10.37 5.86 10.86
N LEU A 43 9.93 7.12 10.84
CA LEU A 43 10.52 8.13 9.97
C LEU A 43 11.97 8.43 10.36
N ASN A 44 12.25 8.60 11.66
CA ASN A 44 13.62 8.78 12.14
C ASN A 44 14.49 7.56 11.80
N GLY A 45 14.02 6.34 12.04
CA GLY A 45 14.81 5.14 11.74
C GLY A 45 15.16 4.98 10.26
N ALA A 46 14.25 5.31 9.35
CA ALA A 46 14.46 5.13 7.92
C ALA A 46 15.06 6.35 7.19
N LEU A 47 14.89 7.56 7.74
CA LEU A 47 15.16 8.81 7.04
C LEU A 47 16.03 9.80 7.83
N LYS A 48 16.53 9.43 9.02
CA LYS A 48 17.38 10.32 9.83
C LYS A 48 18.60 10.83 9.06
N ASP A 49 19.25 9.94 8.33
CA ASP A 49 20.39 10.31 7.49
C ASP A 49 19.91 10.79 6.11
N GLY A 50 18.68 10.48 5.71
CA GLY A 50 18.00 11.15 4.60
C GLY A 50 18.59 10.93 3.21
N HIS A 51 19.59 10.07 3.02
CA HIS A 51 20.32 9.96 1.74
C HIS A 51 19.96 8.72 0.91
N ASP A 52 19.44 7.67 1.55
CA ASP A 52 19.34 6.34 0.94
C ASP A 52 17.92 5.99 0.49
N TRP A 53 17.70 5.99 -0.82
CA TRP A 53 16.44 5.56 -1.45
C TRP A 53 16.10 4.10 -1.14
N SER A 54 17.09 3.23 -1.00
CA SER A 54 16.89 1.78 -0.87
C SER A 54 16.21 1.41 0.45
N ILE A 55 16.55 2.10 1.54
CA ILE A 55 15.94 1.92 2.86
C ILE A 55 14.46 2.27 2.80
N ILE A 56 14.11 3.35 2.10
CA ILE A 56 12.73 3.81 1.96
C ILE A 56 11.89 2.79 1.20
N VAL A 57 12.40 2.31 0.07
CA VAL A 57 11.71 1.33 -0.76
C VAL A 57 11.54 0.02 0.01
N LYS A 58 12.60 -0.45 0.69
CA LYS A 58 12.57 -1.68 1.50
C LYS A 58 11.53 -1.63 2.62
N HIS A 59 11.36 -0.47 3.25
CA HIS A 59 10.47 -0.29 4.40
C HIS A 59 9.15 0.44 4.04
N TRP A 60 8.81 0.54 2.74
CA TRP A 60 7.70 1.35 2.25
C TRP A 60 6.37 1.07 2.95
N VAL A 61 6.04 -0.22 3.15
CA VAL A 61 4.83 -0.66 3.83
C VAL A 61 4.65 -0.01 5.21
N HIS A 62 5.74 0.22 5.94
CA HIS A 62 5.72 0.83 7.26
C HIS A 62 5.78 2.36 7.21
N LEU A 63 6.45 2.92 6.20
CA LEU A 63 6.63 4.36 6.05
C LEU A 63 5.42 5.04 5.41
N ARG A 64 4.60 4.29 4.67
CA ARG A 64 3.44 4.81 3.94
C ARG A 64 2.50 5.62 4.84
N TRP A 65 2.10 5.07 5.97
CA TRP A 65 1.14 5.74 6.85
C TRP A 65 1.72 6.99 7.52
N PRO A 66 2.92 6.94 8.13
CA PRO A 66 3.60 8.15 8.64
C PRO A 66 3.80 9.25 7.59
N LEU A 67 4.21 8.89 6.36
CA LEU A 67 4.41 9.86 5.28
C LEU A 67 3.09 10.49 4.81
N LYS A 68 2.02 9.69 4.68
CA LYS A 68 0.68 10.23 4.39
C LYS A 68 0.23 11.20 5.46
N LYS A 69 0.43 10.85 6.73
CA LYS A 69 0.06 11.70 7.85
C LYS A 69 0.86 13.02 7.86
N LEU A 70 2.16 12.96 7.58
CA LEU A 70 3.00 14.15 7.40
C LEU A 70 2.45 15.05 6.29
N LEU A 71 2.11 14.46 5.14
CA LEU A 71 1.53 15.18 4.00
C LEU A 71 0.19 15.84 4.38
N SER A 72 -0.69 15.11 5.06
CA SER A 72 -1.98 15.66 5.52
C SER A 72 -1.80 16.84 6.46
N ILE A 73 -0.82 16.79 7.36
CA ILE A 73 -0.54 17.92 8.27
C ILE A 73 -0.01 19.12 7.50
N ALA A 74 0.90 18.91 6.54
CA ALA A 74 1.41 19.99 5.70
C ALA A 74 0.33 20.66 4.86
N LEU A 75 -0.63 19.88 4.35
CA LEU A 75 -1.76 20.39 3.58
C LEU A 75 -2.77 21.15 4.46
N ALA A 76 -3.01 20.67 5.68
CA ALA A 76 -3.99 21.28 6.59
C ALA A 76 -3.46 22.52 7.30
N ASN A 77 -2.17 22.54 7.66
CA ASN A 77 -1.54 23.63 8.39
C ASN A 77 -0.06 23.82 7.96
N PRO A 78 0.19 24.44 6.80
CA PRO A 78 1.53 24.62 6.26
C PRO A 78 2.42 25.53 7.12
N ASP A 79 1.84 26.39 7.96
CA ASP A 79 2.56 27.33 8.82
C ASP A 79 2.87 26.74 10.22
N THR A 80 2.73 25.42 10.39
CA THR A 80 3.04 24.73 11.65
C THR A 80 4.54 24.90 11.99
N PRO A 81 4.90 25.37 13.20
CA PRO A 81 6.29 25.74 13.54
C PRO A 81 7.27 24.56 13.57
N ARG A 82 6.78 23.32 13.57
CA ARG A 82 7.58 22.09 13.56
C ARG A 82 7.70 21.47 12.18
N LEU A 83 7.04 22.04 11.17
CA LEU A 83 7.09 21.60 9.79
C LEU A 83 8.12 22.44 9.03
N VAL A 84 9.07 21.78 8.37
CA VAL A 84 10.09 22.46 7.57
C VAL A 84 9.77 22.25 6.09
N LEU A 85 9.29 23.32 5.45
CA LEU A 85 9.00 23.37 4.02
C LEU A 85 10.12 24.12 3.29
N GLN A 86 10.64 23.52 2.24
CA GLN A 86 11.62 24.15 1.35
C GLN A 86 10.99 24.30 -0.04
N PRO A 87 11.01 25.51 -0.65
CA PRO A 87 10.53 25.69 -2.02
C PRO A 87 11.28 24.76 -2.97
N LEU A 88 10.56 24.07 -3.84
CA LEU A 88 11.20 23.35 -4.94
C LEU A 88 11.55 24.37 -6.02
N VAL A 89 12.80 24.82 -6.03
CA VAL A 89 13.34 25.56 -7.19
C VAL A 89 13.62 24.51 -8.28
N ASP A 90 13.41 24.86 -9.56
CA ASP A 90 13.62 23.91 -10.67
C ASP A 90 14.96 23.17 -10.51
N ALA A 91 14.88 21.85 -10.37
CA ALA A 91 15.98 20.96 -10.00
C ALA A 91 17.11 20.88 -11.05
N THR A 92 17.04 21.72 -12.10
CA THR A 92 17.98 21.81 -13.21
C THR A 92 19.41 22.15 -12.77
N GLY A 93 19.61 22.66 -11.54
CA GLY A 93 20.93 22.99 -10.99
C GLY A 93 21.49 22.05 -9.91
N MET A 94 20.73 21.08 -9.42
CA MET A 94 21.08 20.33 -8.18
C MET A 94 21.52 18.88 -8.40
N ALA A 95 21.45 18.37 -9.64
CA ALA A 95 21.91 17.02 -9.94
C ALA A 95 23.45 16.97 -9.87
N SER A 96 23.98 16.52 -8.72
CA SER A 96 25.36 16.03 -8.66
C SER A 96 25.53 14.92 -9.70
N ALA A 97 26.59 14.99 -10.51
CA ALA A 97 26.89 13.96 -11.51
C ALA A 97 27.01 12.54 -10.93
N ALA A 98 27.21 12.42 -9.61
CA ALA A 98 27.28 11.15 -8.90
C ALA A 98 25.92 10.51 -8.60
N ASN A 99 24.83 11.29 -8.53
CA ASN A 99 23.51 10.82 -8.09
C ASN A 99 22.39 11.40 -8.99
N PRO A 100 22.04 10.74 -10.11
CA PRO A 100 21.11 11.29 -11.09
C PRO A 100 19.63 11.24 -10.65
N ILE A 101 19.29 10.47 -9.61
CA ILE A 101 17.90 10.29 -9.18
C ILE A 101 17.44 11.50 -8.35
N ILE A 102 16.65 12.37 -8.99
CA ILE A 102 16.10 13.59 -8.37
C ILE A 102 14.75 13.39 -7.69
N ALA A 103 14.00 12.34 -8.05
CA ALA A 103 12.70 12.03 -7.47
C ALA A 103 12.32 10.56 -7.68
N ILE A 104 11.52 10.03 -6.75
CA ILE A 104 10.86 8.72 -6.86
C ILE A 104 9.38 8.91 -6.57
N GLU A 105 8.53 8.46 -7.48
CA GLU A 105 7.11 8.34 -7.22
C GLU A 105 6.77 6.89 -6.88
N VAL A 106 6.16 6.70 -5.72
CA VAL A 106 5.74 5.39 -5.24
C VAL A 106 4.21 5.32 -5.26
N THR A 107 3.70 4.42 -6.09
CA THR A 107 2.27 4.16 -6.23
C THR A 107 2.00 2.74 -5.77
N ASP A 108 0.97 2.58 -4.93
CA ASP A 108 0.55 1.25 -4.52
C ASP A 108 -0.28 0.66 -5.67
N ILE A 109 0.20 -0.44 -6.23
CA ILE A 109 -0.63 -1.27 -7.09
C ILE A 109 -1.35 -2.20 -6.13
N GLU A 110 -2.69 -2.15 -6.11
CA GLU A 110 -3.46 -3.20 -5.44
C GLU A 110 -2.97 -4.51 -6.03
N SER A 111 -2.41 -5.39 -5.19
CA SER A 111 -2.06 -6.73 -5.63
C SER A 111 -3.34 -7.29 -6.22
N VAL A 112 -3.36 -7.51 -7.54
CA VAL A 112 -4.39 -8.34 -8.17
C VAL A 112 -4.46 -9.56 -7.28
N GLU A 113 -5.60 -9.73 -6.61
CA GLU A 113 -5.77 -10.67 -5.51
C GLU A 113 -5.03 -11.95 -5.85
N ASP A 114 -4.12 -12.33 -4.94
CA ASP A 114 -3.47 -13.63 -4.83
C ASP A 114 -4.23 -14.66 -5.67
N HIS A 115 -3.88 -14.80 -6.96
CA HIS A 115 -4.59 -15.70 -7.84
C HIS A 115 -4.37 -17.04 -7.17
N ASP A 116 -5.45 -17.63 -6.68
CA ASP A 116 -5.42 -18.94 -6.07
C ASP A 116 -5.70 -19.93 -7.20
N PRO A 117 -4.69 -20.35 -7.98
CA PRO A 117 -4.91 -21.27 -9.10
C PRO A 117 -5.48 -22.60 -8.60
N THR A 118 -5.29 -22.90 -7.31
CA THR A 118 -5.79 -24.10 -6.66
C THR A 118 -7.23 -23.97 -6.17
N GLY A 119 -7.80 -22.75 -6.12
CA GLY A 119 -9.12 -22.48 -5.58
C GLY A 119 -9.29 -22.86 -4.10
N ARG A 120 -8.18 -23.05 -3.38
CA ARG A 120 -8.17 -23.48 -1.98
C ARG A 120 -8.94 -22.53 -1.06
N ARG A 121 -8.75 -21.23 -1.18
CA ARG A 121 -9.47 -20.19 -0.44
C ARG A 121 -10.95 -20.15 -0.80
N THR A 122 -11.28 -20.44 -2.06
CA THR A 122 -12.67 -20.58 -2.51
C THR A 122 -13.32 -21.80 -1.86
N MET A 123 -12.62 -22.93 -1.80
CA MET A 123 -13.08 -24.13 -1.09
C MET A 123 -13.22 -23.87 0.42
N GLU A 124 -12.22 -23.27 1.08
CA GLU A 124 -12.27 -22.96 2.50
C GLU A 124 -13.47 -22.04 2.86
N ARG A 125 -13.81 -21.07 2.00
CA ARG A 125 -15.02 -20.23 2.16
C ARG A 125 -16.32 -21.02 1.99
N GLN A 126 -16.40 -21.92 1.02
CA GLN A 126 -17.59 -22.76 0.80
C GLN A 126 -17.83 -23.72 1.98
N PHE A 127 -16.76 -24.28 2.56
CA PHE A 127 -16.88 -25.19 3.70
C PHE A 127 -17.06 -24.48 5.05
N ALA A 128 -16.67 -23.21 5.16
CA ALA A 128 -16.97 -22.37 6.34
C ALA A 128 -18.44 -21.93 6.39
N LEU A 129 -19.14 -21.89 5.25
CA LEU A 129 -20.59 -21.71 5.19
C LEU A 129 -21.27 -23.05 5.49
N SER A 130 -21.57 -23.30 6.76
CA SER A 130 -22.41 -24.45 7.14
C SER A 130 -23.76 -24.38 6.39
N PRO A 131 -24.29 -25.48 5.83
CA PRO A 131 -25.58 -25.50 5.13
C PRO A 131 -26.72 -25.43 6.14
N GLY A 132 -26.98 -24.23 6.65
CA GLY A 132 -28.18 -23.92 7.40
C GLY A 132 -29.35 -23.66 6.45
N LYS A 133 -30.05 -24.74 6.08
CA LYS A 133 -31.39 -24.78 5.47
C LYS A 133 -31.54 -24.23 4.04
N GLN A 134 -31.80 -25.16 3.13
CA GLN A 134 -32.48 -24.96 1.85
C GLN A 134 -33.76 -24.13 2.03
N ALA A 135 -33.91 -23.09 1.22
CA ALA A 135 -35.20 -22.72 0.65
C ALA A 135 -34.96 -22.30 -0.81
N ALA A 136 -35.33 -23.22 -1.70
CA ALA A 136 -35.75 -23.05 -3.08
C ALA A 136 -35.34 -21.77 -3.83
N GLN A 137 -34.55 -21.95 -4.90
CA GLN A 137 -35.03 -21.53 -6.22
C GLN A 137 -34.26 -22.26 -7.33
N THR A 138 -34.98 -23.18 -7.95
CA THR A 138 -34.67 -23.84 -9.20
C THR A 138 -34.54 -22.80 -10.31
N GLN A 139 -33.37 -22.69 -10.93
CA GLN A 139 -33.29 -22.38 -12.35
C GLN A 139 -32.45 -23.46 -13.01
N ALA A 140 -33.13 -24.20 -13.88
CA ALA A 140 -32.59 -25.25 -14.70
C ALA A 140 -31.58 -24.67 -15.68
N ASP A 141 -30.40 -25.28 -15.74
CA ASP A 141 -29.60 -25.27 -16.96
C ASP A 141 -29.27 -26.73 -17.31
N GLU A 142 -29.66 -27.10 -18.51
CA GLU A 142 -29.66 -28.45 -19.05
C GLU A 142 -28.21 -28.90 -19.29
N ASN A 143 -27.74 -29.92 -18.55
CA ASN A 143 -26.84 -31.00 -19.02
C ASN A 143 -26.11 -31.78 -17.90
N ALA A 144 -26.48 -31.64 -16.62
CA ALA A 144 -25.91 -32.48 -15.57
C ALA A 144 -26.80 -33.71 -15.29
N ARG A 145 -26.48 -34.87 -15.89
CA ARG A 145 -26.98 -36.16 -15.40
C ARG A 145 -26.14 -36.62 -14.22
N VAL A 146 -26.67 -36.47 -13.01
CA VAL A 146 -26.10 -37.09 -11.81
C VAL A 146 -26.41 -38.59 -11.86
N ILE A 147 -25.37 -39.42 -11.91
CA ILE A 147 -25.52 -40.88 -11.77
C ILE A 147 -25.41 -41.21 -10.29
N ASP A 148 -26.50 -41.69 -9.71
CA ASP A 148 -26.52 -42.25 -8.36
C ASP A 148 -26.08 -43.72 -8.41
N PHE A 149 -24.96 -44.03 -7.75
CA PHE A 149 -24.39 -45.37 -7.70
C PHE A 149 -25.08 -46.28 -6.67
N ALA A 150 -25.96 -45.76 -5.81
CA ALA A 150 -26.71 -46.59 -4.86
C ALA A 150 -27.77 -47.49 -5.53
N SER A 151 -28.15 -47.16 -6.78
CA SER A 151 -29.17 -47.90 -7.54
C SER A 151 -28.63 -49.05 -8.41
N ILE A 152 -27.30 -49.20 -8.51
CA ILE A 152 -26.67 -50.18 -9.41
C ILE A 152 -26.62 -51.60 -8.80
N GLU A 153 -26.72 -51.74 -7.48
CA GLU A 153 -26.62 -53.05 -6.81
C GLU A 153 -27.88 -53.93 -6.90
N GLN A 154 -29.02 -53.41 -7.37
CA GLN A 154 -30.27 -54.19 -7.43
C GLN A 154 -30.48 -55.03 -8.71
N ARG A 155 -29.58 -54.98 -9.71
CA ARG A 155 -29.76 -55.71 -10.99
C ARG A 155 -28.89 -56.96 -11.18
N ARG A 156 -28.40 -57.58 -10.11
CA ARG A 156 -27.77 -58.92 -10.20
C ARG A 156 -28.32 -59.88 -9.14
N ARG A 157 -29.50 -60.45 -9.40
CA ARG A 157 -29.87 -61.78 -8.92
C ARG A 157 -30.59 -62.55 -10.04
N PRO A 158 -30.06 -63.68 -10.51
CA PRO A 158 -30.82 -64.62 -11.31
C PRO A 158 -31.66 -65.52 -10.39
N LEU A 159 -32.87 -65.89 -10.85
CA LEU A 159 -33.52 -67.15 -10.53
C LEU A 159 -33.63 -67.92 -11.85
#